data_AF-A0AA38JB47-F1
#
_entry.id   AF-A0AA38JB47-F1
#
_cell.length_a   1.000
_cell.length_b   1.000
_cell.length_c   1.000
_cell.angle_alpha   90.00
_cell.angle_beta   90.00
_cell.angle_gamma   90.00
#
_symmetry.space_group_name_H-M   'P 1'
#
loop_
_entity.id
_entity.type
_entity.pdbx_description
1 polymer ?
#
loop_
_entity_poly.entity_id
_entity_poly.type
_entity_poly.pdbx_seq_one_letter_code
_entity_poly.pdbx_strand_id
1 'polypeptide(L)'
;MESSSVLSSFGYQRNARSYAFKTASYINSSITDESTSQDVLNTMLQATAEEIDTTAQTVVGEESYDNGMILQGYYYAPVIELESDDSFLTEKMFEIVKKGEASRVPVIIGINSEEGISQSTDLNFLQKLMSLYDNDLKALVPKDMNIESDATKTEAGERIRQLYSGDDLLQNVPAAGIRYMSDMSFTRSVIKFAQLQCQFSDVYFYQFSYDGKMGNVSVIVEGAERVGHNEENAYLWRISSDLFYNYDLSVFPDEDLTAQNRLLTIWTNFAKTLNPTPRKLDLLQNITWPTVQPDNDFPYLNIDSVLEVKNYPKNESFSGWEAIYRDFGVEPYDTY
;
A
#
# COMPACT_ATOMS: atom_id res chain seq x y z
N MET A 1 -2.05 7.74 8.87
CA MET A 1 -1.59 6.58 8.06
C MET A 1 -1.92 6.93 6.62
N GLU A 2 -0.93 7.22 5.81
CA GLU A 2 -1.11 7.79 4.47
C GLU A 2 -0.66 6.72 3.47
N SER A 3 -1.60 6.23 2.66
CA SER A 3 -1.40 5.21 1.62
C SER A 3 -0.70 3.93 2.10
N SER A 4 -0.91 3.53 3.35
CA SER A 4 -0.30 2.31 3.90
C SER A 4 -0.95 1.86 5.21
N SER A 5 -0.81 0.57 5.52
CA SER A 5 -1.14 0.02 6.84
C SER A 5 -0.19 -1.13 7.19
N VAL A 6 -0.30 -1.65 8.43
CA VAL A 6 0.39 -2.89 8.82
C VAL A 6 -0.07 -4.12 8.03
N LEU A 7 -1.20 -4.01 7.31
CA LEU A 7 -1.71 -5.05 6.45
C LEU A 7 -1.21 -4.91 5.01
N SER A 8 -0.44 -3.87 4.67
CA SER A 8 0.13 -3.75 3.33
C SER A 8 1.21 -4.81 3.12
N SER A 9 1.24 -5.47 1.96
CA SER A 9 2.16 -6.59 1.69
C SER A 9 3.62 -6.25 1.96
N PHE A 10 4.07 -5.04 1.60
CA PHE A 10 5.43 -4.56 1.82
C PHE A 10 5.79 -4.36 3.30
N GLY A 11 4.82 -4.34 4.20
CA GLY A 11 4.99 -4.19 5.65
C GLY A 11 5.43 -5.46 6.38
N TYR A 12 5.58 -6.60 5.68
CA TYR A 12 5.95 -7.88 6.28
C TYR A 12 6.88 -8.72 5.38
N GLN A 13 7.87 -9.40 5.99
CA GLN A 13 8.78 -10.31 5.29
C GLN A 13 8.58 -11.77 5.70
N ARG A 14 8.13 -12.60 4.74
CA ARG A 14 7.81 -14.03 4.90
C ARG A 14 9.04 -14.96 4.92
N ASN A 15 10.11 -14.56 4.24
CA ASN A 15 11.30 -15.36 3.94
C ASN A 15 12.59 -14.74 4.52
N ALA A 16 12.49 -14.03 5.65
CA ALA A 16 13.59 -13.26 6.23
C ALA A 16 14.88 -14.07 6.42
N ARG A 17 14.75 -15.33 6.85
CA ARG A 17 15.88 -16.25 6.98
C ARG A 17 16.57 -16.49 5.64
N SER A 18 15.81 -16.78 4.59
CA SER A 18 16.36 -17.03 3.26
C SER A 18 17.12 -15.82 2.74
N TYR A 19 16.57 -14.62 2.90
CA TYR A 19 17.24 -13.40 2.45
C TYR A 19 18.49 -13.10 3.28
N ALA A 20 18.46 -13.28 4.60
CA ALA A 20 19.66 -13.12 5.43
C ALA A 20 20.81 -14.05 4.98
N PHE A 21 20.50 -15.30 4.65
CA PHE A 21 21.47 -16.27 4.13
C PHE A 21 22.01 -15.86 2.77
N LYS A 22 21.12 -15.43 1.87
CA LYS A 22 21.47 -14.99 0.53
C LYS A 22 22.38 -13.77 0.55
N THR A 23 22.07 -12.76 1.36
CA THR A 23 22.90 -11.56 1.52
C THR A 23 24.29 -11.92 2.06
N ALA A 24 24.34 -12.76 3.10
CA ALA A 24 25.62 -13.23 3.63
C ALA A 24 26.42 -14.05 2.61
N SER A 25 25.78 -14.82 1.72
CA SER A 25 26.46 -15.55 0.65
C SER A 25 27.14 -14.65 -0.39
N TYR A 26 26.60 -13.44 -0.61
CA TYR A 26 27.23 -12.44 -1.47
C TYR A 26 28.43 -11.76 -0.83
N ILE A 27 28.46 -11.66 0.50
CA ILE A 27 29.60 -11.16 1.26
C ILE A 27 30.68 -12.24 1.37
N ASN A 28 30.28 -13.47 1.68
CA ASN A 28 31.16 -14.61 1.83
C ASN A 28 30.56 -15.85 1.17
N SER A 29 31.18 -16.27 0.06
CA SER A 29 30.73 -17.42 -0.73
C SER A 29 30.83 -18.78 -0.03
N SER A 30 31.41 -18.87 1.17
CA SER A 30 31.34 -20.09 1.99
C SER A 30 30.01 -20.25 2.73
N ILE A 31 29.16 -19.22 2.78
CA ILE A 31 27.81 -19.33 3.32
C ILE A 31 26.93 -20.07 2.32
N THR A 32 26.29 -21.15 2.79
CA THR A 32 25.41 -22.02 2.02
C THR A 32 24.13 -22.30 2.81
N ASP A 33 23.19 -23.04 2.22
CA ASP A 33 21.94 -23.43 2.90
C ASP A 33 22.18 -24.35 4.13
N GLU A 34 23.36 -24.98 4.21
CA GLU A 34 23.76 -25.81 5.36
C GLU A 34 24.40 -24.99 6.50
N SER A 35 24.72 -23.71 6.27
CA SER A 35 25.31 -22.84 7.28
C SER A 35 24.35 -22.56 8.45
N THR A 36 24.91 -22.27 9.62
CA THR A 36 24.11 -21.91 10.80
C THR A 36 23.80 -20.42 10.83
N SER A 37 22.78 -20.02 11.60
CA SER A 37 22.52 -18.59 11.84
C SER A 37 23.71 -17.88 12.51
N GLN A 38 24.56 -18.61 13.23
CA GLN A 38 25.78 -18.05 13.82
C GLN A 38 26.84 -17.75 12.75
N ASP A 39 26.97 -18.59 11.72
CA ASP A 39 27.90 -18.35 10.61
C ASP A 39 27.49 -17.11 9.81
N VAL A 40 26.19 -16.97 9.55
CA VAL A 40 25.61 -15.77 8.93
C VAL A 40 25.87 -14.55 9.81
N LEU A 41 25.55 -14.60 11.10
CA LEU A 41 25.80 -13.48 12.02
C LEU A 41 27.28 -13.06 12.03
N ASN A 42 28.19 -14.03 12.13
CA ASN A 42 29.63 -13.75 12.12
C ASN A 42 30.09 -13.10 10.81
N THR A 43 29.54 -13.54 9.67
CA THR A 43 29.82 -12.95 8.35
C THR A 43 29.33 -11.50 8.30
N MET A 44 28.09 -11.24 8.73
CA MET A 44 27.52 -9.89 8.73
C MET A 44 28.27 -8.95 9.69
N LEU A 45 28.69 -9.41 10.87
CA LEU A 45 29.43 -8.59 11.83
C LEU A 45 30.87 -8.26 11.39
N GLN A 46 31.44 -9.02 10.45
CA GLN A 46 32.76 -8.76 9.88
C GLN A 46 32.70 -7.84 8.66
N ALA A 47 31.55 -7.76 8.00
CA ALA A 47 31.33 -6.88 6.87
C ALA A 47 31.16 -5.42 7.30
N THR A 48 31.53 -4.52 6.40
CA THR A 48 31.21 -3.10 6.53
C THR A 48 29.72 -2.85 6.21
N ALA A 49 29.18 -1.74 6.70
CA ALA A 49 27.81 -1.35 6.38
C ALA A 49 27.60 -1.14 4.86
N GLU A 50 28.61 -0.63 4.15
CA GLU A 50 28.58 -0.43 2.69
C GLU A 50 28.52 -1.77 1.93
N GLU A 51 29.26 -2.78 2.39
CA GLU A 51 29.20 -4.14 1.81
C GLU A 51 27.83 -4.77 2.04
N ILE A 52 27.26 -4.63 3.25
CA ILE A 52 25.91 -5.12 3.56
C ILE A 52 24.88 -4.44 2.66
N ASP A 53 24.93 -3.11 2.53
CA ASP A 53 23.99 -2.36 1.69
C ASP A 53 24.12 -2.76 0.21
N THR A 54 25.34 -2.82 -0.31
CA THR A 54 25.59 -3.19 -1.72
C THR A 54 25.11 -4.61 -2.04
N THR A 55 25.36 -5.57 -1.14
CA THR A 55 24.89 -6.95 -1.31
C THR A 55 23.38 -7.07 -1.13
N ALA A 56 22.79 -6.27 -0.25
CA ALA A 56 21.35 -6.16 -0.11
C ALA A 56 20.69 -5.65 -1.40
N GLN A 57 21.26 -4.63 -2.05
CA GLN A 57 20.80 -4.15 -3.37
C GLN A 57 20.96 -5.21 -4.45
N THR A 58 21.98 -6.07 -4.37
CA THR A 58 22.15 -7.19 -5.31
C THR A 58 21.01 -8.19 -5.18
N VAL A 59 20.60 -8.52 -3.95
CA VAL A 59 19.43 -9.39 -3.69
C VAL A 59 18.15 -8.76 -4.24
N VAL A 60 17.95 -7.46 -4.05
CA VAL A 60 16.81 -6.71 -4.58
C VAL A 60 16.81 -6.74 -6.11
N GLY A 61 17.97 -6.62 -6.75
CA GLY A 61 18.11 -6.66 -8.21
C GLY A 61 17.73 -7.99 -8.88
N GLU A 62 17.47 -9.04 -8.11
CA GLU A 62 16.96 -10.33 -8.60
C GLU A 62 15.42 -10.42 -8.59
N GLU A 63 14.74 -9.30 -8.32
CA GLU A 63 13.28 -9.19 -8.37
C GLU A 63 12.73 -9.51 -9.78
N SER A 64 11.57 -10.15 -9.79
CA SER A 64 10.78 -10.56 -10.94
C SER A 64 9.32 -10.16 -10.73
N TYR A 65 8.52 -10.25 -11.79
CA TYR A 65 7.13 -9.82 -11.78
C TYR A 65 6.26 -10.53 -10.73
N ASP A 66 6.60 -11.76 -10.33
CA ASP A 66 5.86 -12.59 -9.37
C ASP A 66 6.36 -12.47 -7.91
N ASN A 67 7.46 -11.75 -7.68
CA ASN A 67 8.00 -11.51 -6.34
C ASN A 67 8.17 -10.02 -6.01
N GLY A 68 7.49 -9.17 -6.77
CA GLY A 68 7.62 -7.72 -6.68
C GLY A 68 7.50 -7.21 -5.24
N MET A 69 8.50 -6.46 -4.77
CA MET A 69 8.65 -6.02 -3.38
C MET A 69 7.41 -5.31 -2.83
N ILE A 70 6.86 -4.40 -3.62
CA ILE A 70 5.69 -3.59 -3.26
C ILE A 70 4.42 -4.45 -3.16
N LEU A 71 4.35 -5.54 -3.94
CA LEU A 71 3.19 -6.41 -4.08
C LEU A 71 3.23 -7.62 -3.13
N GLN A 72 4.43 -8.13 -2.82
CA GLN A 72 4.64 -9.44 -2.22
C GLN A 72 5.52 -9.42 -0.95
N GLY A 73 6.04 -8.25 -0.55
CA GLY A 73 6.82 -8.06 0.67
C GLY A 73 8.25 -7.56 0.41
N TYR A 74 8.70 -6.56 1.18
CA TYR A 74 10.07 -6.05 1.10
C TYR A 74 11.08 -7.05 1.64
N TYR A 75 12.16 -7.32 0.90
CA TYR A 75 13.27 -8.22 1.27
C TYR A 75 13.78 -8.03 2.71
N TYR A 76 13.81 -6.78 3.17
CA TYR A 76 14.14 -6.38 4.54
C TYR A 76 12.97 -5.54 5.08
N ALA A 77 12.16 -6.15 5.94
CA ALA A 77 10.95 -5.56 6.52
C ALA A 77 10.72 -6.14 7.91
N PRO A 78 9.69 -5.68 8.66
CA PRO A 78 9.27 -6.34 9.89
C PRO A 78 9.04 -7.85 9.71
N VAL A 79 9.38 -8.62 10.73
CA VAL A 79 9.26 -10.08 10.80
C VAL A 79 8.54 -10.48 12.07
N ILE A 80 8.02 -11.71 12.10
CA ILE A 80 7.55 -12.30 13.35
C ILE A 80 8.77 -12.83 14.10
N GLU A 81 8.95 -12.33 15.30
CA GLU A 81 10.06 -12.63 16.19
C GLU A 81 9.79 -13.90 17.01
N LEU A 82 10.88 -14.53 17.46
CA LEU A 82 10.79 -15.49 18.55
C LEU A 82 10.52 -14.72 19.85
N GLU A 83 9.63 -15.26 20.66
CA GLU A 83 9.26 -14.64 21.94
C GLU A 83 10.49 -14.48 22.85
N SER A 84 10.71 -13.25 23.31
CA SER A 84 11.76 -12.88 24.25
C SER A 84 11.38 -11.59 24.99
N ASP A 85 12.11 -11.26 26.07
CA ASP A 85 11.84 -10.07 26.88
C ASP A 85 11.90 -8.76 26.07
N ASP A 86 12.64 -8.75 24.96
CA ASP A 86 12.83 -7.59 24.07
C ASP A 86 12.05 -7.69 22.75
N SER A 87 11.26 -8.76 22.54
CA SER A 87 10.49 -8.95 21.30
C SER A 87 9.40 -7.89 21.13
N PHE A 88 9.24 -7.37 19.91
CA PHE A 88 8.23 -6.36 19.58
C PHE A 88 7.01 -6.96 18.88
N LEU A 89 7.24 -7.85 17.90
CA LEU A 89 6.19 -8.40 17.04
C LEU A 89 6.27 -9.92 16.98
N THR A 90 5.42 -10.61 17.75
CA THR A 90 5.42 -12.08 17.88
C THR A 90 4.23 -12.77 17.24
N GLU A 91 3.29 -12.00 16.66
CA GLU A 91 2.09 -12.51 16.01
C GLU A 91 1.86 -11.82 14.65
N LYS A 92 1.15 -12.49 13.73
CA LYS A 92 0.72 -11.93 12.44
C LYS A 92 -0.10 -10.65 12.62
N MET A 93 0.26 -9.58 11.90
CA MET A 93 -0.33 -8.26 12.08
C MET A 93 -1.83 -8.25 11.77
N PHE A 94 -2.25 -8.99 10.75
CA PHE A 94 -3.66 -9.19 10.43
C PHE A 94 -4.47 -9.70 11.63
N GLU A 95 -3.95 -10.71 12.34
CA GLU A 95 -4.62 -11.29 13.51
C GLU A 95 -4.66 -10.33 14.70
N ILE A 96 -3.56 -9.60 14.96
CA ILE A 96 -3.50 -8.55 16.00
C ILE A 96 -4.60 -7.50 15.78
N VAL A 97 -4.75 -7.02 14.54
CA VAL A 97 -5.76 -6.01 14.19
C VAL A 97 -7.17 -6.62 14.28
N LYS A 98 -7.38 -7.83 13.73
CA LYS A 98 -8.66 -8.54 13.74
C LYS A 98 -9.18 -8.81 15.17
N LYS A 99 -8.28 -9.11 16.12
CA LYS A 99 -8.60 -9.33 17.54
C LYS A 99 -8.79 -8.04 18.33
N GLY A 100 -8.47 -6.87 17.75
CA GLY A 100 -8.50 -5.60 18.46
C GLY A 100 -7.40 -5.45 19.51
N GLU A 101 -6.28 -6.14 19.30
CA GLU A 101 -5.08 -6.08 20.14
C GLU A 101 -4.09 -5.01 19.64
N ALA A 102 -4.34 -4.46 18.45
CA ALA A 102 -3.70 -3.22 18.00
C ALA A 102 -4.05 -2.03 18.91
N SER A 103 -3.26 -0.95 18.81
CA SER A 103 -3.47 0.26 19.62
C SER A 103 -4.87 0.85 19.40
N ARG A 104 -5.61 1.05 20.49
CA ARG A 104 -6.99 1.57 20.47
C ARG A 104 -7.03 3.09 20.62
N VAL A 105 -6.56 3.76 19.57
CA VAL A 105 -6.56 5.23 19.46
C VAL A 105 -7.34 5.67 18.22
N PRO A 106 -7.86 6.91 18.16
CA PRO A 106 -8.42 7.45 16.92
C PRO A 106 -7.38 7.48 15.80
N VAL A 107 -7.81 7.20 14.56
CA VAL A 107 -6.92 7.12 13.39
C VAL A 107 -7.47 7.95 12.23
N ILE A 108 -6.60 8.71 11.57
CA ILE A 108 -6.80 9.13 10.17
C ILE A 108 -6.01 8.16 9.29
N ILE A 109 -6.71 7.56 8.32
CA ILE A 109 -6.13 6.67 7.33
C ILE A 109 -6.73 6.93 5.95
N GLY A 110 -5.99 6.70 4.87
CA GLY A 110 -6.56 6.86 3.55
C GLY A 110 -5.61 6.50 2.43
N ILE A 111 -6.10 6.75 1.22
CA ILE A 111 -5.47 6.39 -0.05
C ILE A 111 -5.52 7.60 -0.99
N ASN A 112 -4.71 7.56 -2.03
CA ASN A 112 -4.89 8.38 -3.21
C ASN A 112 -5.81 7.68 -4.22
N SER A 113 -6.45 8.45 -5.09
CA SER A 113 -7.42 7.92 -6.05
C SER A 113 -6.83 6.85 -6.99
N GLU A 114 -5.58 6.92 -7.39
CA GLU A 114 -4.96 5.93 -8.29
C GLU A 114 -3.49 5.71 -7.96
N GLU A 115 -3.20 5.16 -6.78
CA GLU A 115 -1.84 4.97 -6.23
C GLU A 115 -0.77 4.53 -7.25
N GLY A 116 -1.10 3.60 -8.15
CA GLY A 116 -0.20 3.06 -9.15
C GLY A 116 0.04 3.93 -10.39
N ILE A 117 -0.68 5.04 -10.58
CA ILE A 117 -0.62 5.80 -11.84
C ILE A 117 0.74 6.46 -12.09
N SER A 118 1.44 6.86 -11.03
CA SER A 118 2.78 7.48 -11.15
C SER A 118 3.83 6.53 -11.73
N GLN A 119 3.64 5.21 -11.57
CA GLN A 119 4.50 4.17 -12.14
C GLN A 119 4.20 3.91 -13.63
N SER A 120 3.14 4.50 -14.17
CA SER A 120 2.65 4.26 -15.54
C SER A 120 3.11 5.30 -16.55
N THR A 121 4.28 5.89 -16.33
CA THR A 121 4.91 6.84 -17.27
C THR A 121 5.32 6.17 -18.59
N ASP A 122 5.61 4.86 -18.57
CA ASP A 122 5.84 4.03 -19.76
C ASP A 122 4.74 2.97 -19.93
N LEU A 123 3.76 3.27 -20.79
CA LEU A 123 2.66 2.35 -21.10
C LEU A 123 3.12 1.07 -21.80
N ASN A 124 4.26 1.07 -22.49
CA ASN A 124 4.79 -0.15 -23.11
C ASN A 124 5.35 -1.09 -22.03
N PHE A 125 5.99 -0.54 -21.00
CA PHE A 125 6.42 -1.33 -19.84
C PHE A 125 5.20 -1.91 -19.12
N LEU A 126 4.20 -1.08 -18.83
CA LEU A 126 2.96 -1.55 -18.19
C LEU A 126 2.29 -2.68 -18.99
N GLN A 127 2.14 -2.51 -20.30
CA GLN A 127 1.54 -3.53 -21.17
C GLN A 127 2.34 -4.83 -21.13
N LYS A 128 3.67 -4.78 -21.18
CA LYS A 128 4.52 -5.98 -21.07
C LYS A 128 4.37 -6.67 -19.73
N LEU A 129 4.33 -5.91 -18.62
CA LEU A 129 4.11 -6.46 -17.29
C LEU A 129 2.75 -7.15 -17.19
N MET A 130 1.68 -6.50 -17.68
CA MET A 130 0.35 -7.09 -17.71
C MET A 130 0.31 -8.36 -18.59
N SER A 131 1.05 -8.38 -19.69
CA SER A 131 1.21 -9.59 -20.53
C SER A 131 1.82 -10.76 -19.75
N LEU A 132 2.80 -10.50 -18.88
CA LEU A 132 3.38 -11.55 -18.04
C LEU A 132 2.33 -12.15 -17.09
N TYR A 133 1.49 -11.31 -16.48
CA TYR A 133 0.38 -11.78 -15.65
C TYR A 133 -0.70 -12.52 -16.43
N ASP A 134 -1.07 -12.05 -17.64
CA ASP A 134 -2.01 -12.75 -18.50
C ASP A 134 -1.49 -14.15 -18.91
N ASN A 135 -0.16 -14.32 -18.99
CA ASN A 135 0.48 -15.61 -19.30
C ASN A 135 0.68 -16.53 -18.08
N ASP A 136 0.76 -15.97 -16.87
CA ASP A 136 0.82 -16.71 -15.60
C ASP A 136 -0.13 -16.10 -14.56
N LEU A 137 -1.39 -16.53 -14.62
CA LEU A 137 -2.44 -16.03 -13.72
C LEU A 137 -2.13 -16.27 -12.25
N LYS A 138 -1.29 -17.27 -11.92
CA LYS A 138 -0.90 -17.52 -10.52
C LYS A 138 -0.10 -16.36 -9.93
N ALA A 139 0.62 -15.61 -10.76
CA ALA A 139 1.40 -14.44 -10.34
C ALA A 139 0.53 -13.23 -9.95
N LEU A 140 -0.76 -13.23 -10.33
CA LEU A 140 -1.73 -12.24 -9.84
C LEU A 140 -2.15 -12.51 -8.38
N VAL A 141 -1.90 -13.72 -7.86
CA VAL A 141 -2.37 -14.13 -6.55
C VAL A 141 -1.40 -13.63 -5.46
N PRO A 142 -1.89 -12.85 -4.48
CA PRO A 142 -1.10 -12.44 -3.32
C PRO A 142 -0.61 -13.63 -2.48
N LYS A 143 0.62 -13.55 -1.98
CA LYS A 143 1.19 -14.57 -1.09
C LYS A 143 0.45 -14.68 0.26
N ASP A 144 -0.16 -13.59 0.74
CA ASP A 144 -0.94 -13.58 1.99
C ASP A 144 -2.21 -14.44 1.93
N MET A 145 -2.68 -14.84 0.73
CA MET A 145 -3.83 -15.73 0.59
C MET A 145 -3.52 -17.18 1.02
N ASN A 146 -2.25 -17.54 1.24
CA ASN A 146 -1.78 -18.87 1.66
C ASN A 146 -2.31 -20.05 0.82
N ILE A 147 -2.57 -19.82 -0.47
CA ILE A 147 -3.01 -20.88 -1.38
C ILE A 147 -1.81 -21.76 -1.72
N GLU A 148 -1.89 -23.07 -1.50
CA GLU A 148 -0.81 -24.01 -1.85
C GLU A 148 -1.00 -24.62 -3.25
N SER A 149 -2.24 -24.93 -3.62
CA SER A 149 -2.58 -25.59 -4.88
C SER A 149 -2.43 -24.67 -6.08
N ASP A 150 -1.58 -25.06 -7.05
CA ASP A 150 -1.40 -24.34 -8.31
C ASP A 150 -2.69 -24.23 -9.13
N ALA A 151 -3.54 -25.25 -9.07
CA ALA A 151 -4.85 -25.22 -9.74
C ALA A 151 -5.76 -24.16 -9.11
N THR A 152 -5.80 -24.11 -7.77
CA THR A 152 -6.58 -23.12 -7.03
C THR A 152 -6.03 -21.71 -7.20
N LYS A 153 -4.71 -21.53 -7.27
CA LYS A 153 -4.11 -20.24 -7.62
C LYS A 153 -4.48 -19.80 -9.03
N THR A 154 -4.51 -20.72 -9.98
CA THR A 154 -4.90 -20.40 -11.36
C THR A 154 -6.35 -19.93 -11.41
N GLU A 155 -7.27 -20.60 -10.70
CA GLU A 155 -8.68 -20.20 -10.61
C GLU A 155 -8.84 -18.83 -9.91
N ALA A 156 -8.14 -18.61 -8.79
CA ALA A 156 -8.14 -17.32 -8.10
C ALA A 156 -7.57 -16.21 -8.98
N GLY A 157 -6.46 -16.46 -9.67
CA GLY A 157 -5.82 -15.54 -10.61
C GLY A 157 -6.72 -15.16 -11.79
N GLU A 158 -7.48 -16.13 -12.34
CA GLU A 158 -8.49 -15.85 -13.34
C GLU A 158 -9.59 -14.93 -12.80
N ARG A 159 -10.04 -15.16 -11.57
CA ARG A 159 -11.04 -14.31 -10.91
C ARG A 159 -10.53 -12.89 -10.67
N ILE A 160 -9.26 -12.75 -10.29
CA ILE A 160 -8.59 -11.46 -10.14
C ILE A 160 -8.48 -10.74 -11.49
N ARG A 161 -8.03 -11.41 -12.56
CA ARG A 161 -7.99 -10.82 -13.91
C ARG A 161 -9.36 -10.33 -14.34
N GLN A 162 -10.39 -11.16 -14.19
CA GLN A 162 -11.78 -10.81 -14.50
C GLN A 162 -12.29 -9.60 -13.72
N LEU A 163 -11.90 -9.44 -12.45
CA LEU A 163 -12.29 -8.30 -11.62
C LEU A 163 -11.83 -6.96 -12.23
N TYR A 164 -10.67 -6.93 -12.91
CA TYR A 164 -10.08 -5.70 -13.42
C TYR A 164 -10.33 -5.46 -14.90
N SER A 165 -10.23 -6.49 -15.74
CA SER A 165 -10.34 -6.38 -17.21
C SER A 165 -11.62 -6.99 -17.78
N GLY A 166 -12.51 -7.54 -16.94
CA GLY A 166 -13.70 -8.25 -17.41
C GLY A 166 -13.32 -9.45 -18.27
N ASP A 167 -13.94 -9.55 -19.45
CA ASP A 167 -13.68 -10.62 -20.42
C ASP A 167 -12.42 -10.38 -21.28
N ASP A 168 -11.78 -9.21 -21.17
CA ASP A 168 -10.55 -8.88 -21.90
C ASP A 168 -9.29 -9.27 -21.10
N LEU A 169 -8.13 -9.18 -21.74
CA LEU A 169 -6.81 -9.34 -21.12
C LEU A 169 -6.36 -8.06 -20.44
N LEU A 170 -5.57 -8.17 -19.37
CA LEU A 170 -5.05 -6.99 -18.65
C LEU A 170 -4.18 -6.11 -19.56
N GLN A 171 -3.36 -6.73 -20.42
CA GLN A 171 -2.47 -6.02 -21.35
C GLN A 171 -3.22 -5.14 -22.38
N ASN A 172 -4.52 -5.37 -22.58
CA ASN A 172 -5.35 -4.62 -23.52
C ASN A 172 -6.06 -3.43 -22.87
N VAL A 173 -6.09 -3.37 -21.53
CA VAL A 173 -6.82 -2.36 -20.75
C VAL A 173 -5.85 -1.69 -19.76
N PRO A 174 -5.08 -0.66 -20.17
CA PRO A 174 -4.07 -0.03 -19.32
C PRO A 174 -4.59 0.40 -17.95
N ALA A 175 -5.77 1.03 -17.87
CA ALA A 175 -6.38 1.42 -16.60
C ALA A 175 -6.68 0.22 -15.67
N ALA A 176 -6.98 -0.96 -16.21
CA ALA A 176 -7.16 -2.17 -15.41
C ALA A 176 -5.86 -2.58 -14.73
N GLY A 177 -4.74 -2.55 -15.46
CA GLY A 177 -3.42 -2.83 -14.91
C GLY A 177 -3.01 -1.83 -13.83
N ILE A 178 -3.28 -0.53 -14.04
CA ILE A 178 -2.99 0.51 -13.04
C ILE A 178 -3.81 0.27 -11.77
N ARG A 179 -5.13 0.08 -11.90
CA ARG A 179 -6.00 -0.18 -10.75
C ARG A 179 -5.61 -1.45 -9.99
N TYR A 180 -5.25 -2.53 -10.71
CA TYR A 180 -4.73 -3.74 -10.09
C TYR A 180 -3.48 -3.45 -9.26
N MET A 181 -2.52 -2.71 -9.82
CA MET A 181 -1.30 -2.33 -9.11
C MET A 181 -1.59 -1.41 -7.91
N SER A 182 -2.49 -0.43 -8.05
CA SER A 182 -2.94 0.45 -6.95
C SER A 182 -3.49 -0.38 -5.79
N ASP A 183 -4.42 -1.29 -6.11
CA ASP A 183 -5.15 -2.06 -5.11
C ASP A 183 -4.28 -3.09 -4.41
N MET A 184 -3.44 -3.80 -5.18
CA MET A 184 -2.52 -4.80 -4.66
C MET A 184 -1.44 -4.19 -3.76
N SER A 185 -0.89 -3.04 -4.15
CA SER A 185 0.22 -2.42 -3.43
C SER A 185 -0.27 -1.70 -2.17
N PHE A 186 -1.42 -1.03 -2.24
CA PHE A 186 -1.86 -0.09 -1.19
C PHE A 186 -3.33 -0.26 -0.84
N THR A 187 -4.24 -0.04 -1.80
CA THR A 187 -5.64 0.30 -1.52
C THR A 187 -6.36 -0.74 -0.66
N ARG A 188 -6.30 -2.01 -1.05
CA ARG A 188 -7.10 -3.07 -0.41
C ARG A 188 -6.71 -3.26 1.06
N SER A 189 -5.41 -3.24 1.33
CA SER A 189 -4.87 -3.40 2.68
C SER A 189 -5.29 -2.25 3.61
N VAL A 190 -5.29 -1.03 3.06
CA VAL A 190 -5.64 0.20 3.79
C VAL A 190 -7.13 0.22 4.12
N ILE A 191 -7.99 -0.13 3.16
CA ILE A 191 -9.43 -0.25 3.38
C ILE A 191 -9.71 -1.38 4.39
N LYS A 192 -9.04 -2.53 4.27
CA LYS A 192 -9.23 -3.66 5.19
C LYS A 192 -8.81 -3.31 6.61
N PHE A 193 -7.68 -2.63 6.80
CA PHE A 193 -7.25 -2.18 8.12
C PHE A 193 -8.31 -1.29 8.76
N ALA A 194 -8.83 -0.32 8.02
CA ALA A 194 -9.89 0.57 8.51
C ALA A 194 -11.19 -0.20 8.85
N GLN A 195 -11.58 -1.18 8.02
CA GLN A 195 -12.74 -2.05 8.27
C GLN A 195 -12.61 -2.87 9.56
N LEU A 196 -11.40 -3.35 9.88
CA LEU A 196 -11.15 -4.11 11.10
C LEU A 196 -11.01 -3.19 12.32
N GLN A 197 -10.24 -2.10 12.18
CA GLN A 197 -9.92 -1.19 13.28
C GLN A 197 -11.13 -0.37 13.76
N CYS A 198 -12.12 -0.08 12.90
CA CYS A 198 -13.31 0.69 13.27
C CYS A 198 -14.16 0.01 14.35
N GLN A 199 -14.00 -1.30 14.55
CA GLN A 199 -14.65 -2.06 15.62
C GLN A 199 -14.12 -1.69 17.01
N PHE A 200 -12.93 -1.08 17.08
CA PHE A 200 -12.19 -0.85 18.33
C PHE A 200 -11.79 0.61 18.56
N SER A 201 -11.83 1.44 17.51
CA SER A 201 -11.41 2.84 17.52
C SER A 201 -12.23 3.70 16.55
N ASP A 202 -12.27 5.01 16.79
CA ASP A 202 -12.71 5.98 15.78
C ASP A 202 -11.73 6.01 14.60
N VAL A 203 -12.22 5.67 13.40
CA VAL A 203 -11.43 5.70 12.16
C VAL A 203 -12.03 6.72 11.21
N TYR A 204 -11.24 7.71 10.79
CA TYR A 204 -11.59 8.66 9.74
C TYR A 204 -10.87 8.26 8.45
N PHE A 205 -11.63 7.87 7.43
CA PHE A 205 -11.06 7.44 6.15
C PHE A 205 -11.09 8.57 5.11
N TYR A 206 -10.01 8.76 4.36
CA TYR A 206 -9.96 9.69 3.23
C TYR A 206 -9.60 9.01 1.90
N GLN A 207 -10.07 9.60 0.81
CA GLN A 207 -9.50 9.40 -0.53
C GLN A 207 -9.05 10.76 -1.05
N PHE A 208 -7.76 10.93 -1.32
CA PHE A 208 -7.24 12.14 -1.94
C PHE A 208 -7.32 12.01 -3.47
N SER A 209 -8.10 12.90 -4.09
CA SER A 209 -8.45 12.86 -5.51
C SER A 209 -8.22 14.19 -6.22
N TYR A 210 -7.65 15.18 -5.52
CA TYR A 210 -7.31 16.47 -6.10
C TYR A 210 -6.06 16.35 -6.99
N ASP A 211 -6.27 16.29 -8.31
CA ASP A 211 -5.22 16.37 -9.31
C ASP A 211 -4.88 17.84 -9.61
N GLY A 212 -3.83 18.33 -8.96
CA GLY A 212 -3.35 19.69 -9.07
C GLY A 212 -1.87 19.74 -9.40
N LYS A 213 -1.40 20.91 -9.83
CA LYS A 213 -0.01 21.11 -10.28
C LYS A 213 1.01 20.76 -9.19
N MET A 214 0.66 20.96 -7.93
CA MET A 214 1.50 20.67 -6.78
C MET A 214 1.73 19.16 -6.56
N GLY A 215 0.84 18.28 -7.02
CA GLY A 215 1.03 16.82 -6.96
C GLY A 215 2.18 16.32 -7.85
N ASN A 216 2.53 17.09 -8.89
CA ASN A 216 3.67 16.86 -9.77
C ASN A 216 3.66 15.51 -10.54
N VAL A 217 2.47 14.97 -10.81
CA VAL A 217 2.28 13.87 -11.75
C VAL A 217 1.41 14.36 -12.90
N SER A 218 1.81 14.04 -14.14
CA SER A 218 1.11 14.47 -15.35
C SER A 218 0.60 13.30 -16.20
N VAL A 219 0.74 12.09 -15.69
CA VAL A 219 0.30 10.86 -16.36
C VAL A 219 -1.22 10.81 -16.37
N ILE A 220 -1.81 10.67 -17.55
CA ILE A 220 -3.25 10.52 -17.73
C ILE A 220 -3.47 9.27 -18.56
N VAL A 221 -4.24 8.33 -18.01
CA VAL A 221 -4.64 7.10 -18.69
C VAL A 221 -6.16 7.04 -18.72
N GLU A 222 -6.72 6.86 -19.91
CA GLU A 222 -8.18 6.78 -20.08
C GLU A 222 -8.75 5.61 -19.26
N GLY A 223 -9.76 5.91 -18.43
CA GLY A 223 -10.39 4.94 -17.55
C GLY A 223 -9.73 4.75 -16.17
N ALA A 224 -8.56 5.36 -15.93
CA ALA A 224 -7.94 5.41 -14.60
C ALA A 224 -8.35 6.68 -13.84
N GLU A 225 -8.29 6.63 -12.51
CA GLU A 225 -8.34 7.83 -11.68
C GLU A 225 -6.99 8.58 -11.76
N ARG A 226 -6.82 9.70 -11.05
CA ARG A 226 -5.82 10.72 -11.45
C ARG A 226 -4.64 10.91 -10.51
N VAL A 227 -4.78 10.54 -9.23
CA VAL A 227 -3.81 10.90 -8.20
C VAL A 227 -3.05 9.69 -7.71
N GLY A 228 -1.76 9.64 -8.01
CA GLY A 228 -0.82 8.59 -7.67
C GLY A 228 -0.23 8.68 -6.28
N HIS A 229 0.54 7.64 -5.94
CA HIS A 229 1.21 7.53 -4.66
C HIS A 229 2.15 8.71 -4.39
N ASN A 230 2.11 9.22 -3.16
CA ASN A 230 2.86 10.39 -2.65
C ASN A 230 2.44 11.78 -3.17
N GLU A 231 1.44 11.91 -4.03
CA GLU A 231 1.05 13.24 -4.54
C GLU A 231 0.48 14.17 -3.46
N GLU A 232 -0.26 13.62 -2.49
CA GLU A 232 -0.82 14.37 -1.37
C GLU A 232 0.26 14.96 -0.45
N ASN A 233 1.42 14.32 -0.38
CA ASN A 233 2.55 14.77 0.43
C ASN A 233 3.07 16.13 0.00
N ALA A 234 2.98 16.47 -1.29
CA ALA A 234 3.37 17.80 -1.78
C ALA A 234 2.47 18.93 -1.24
N TYR A 235 1.27 18.60 -0.79
CA TYR A 235 0.34 19.54 -0.15
C TYR A 235 0.52 19.62 1.37
N LEU A 236 1.18 18.65 1.99
CA LEU A 236 1.50 18.64 3.43
C LEU A 236 2.89 19.20 3.74
N TRP A 237 3.85 18.97 2.84
CA TRP A 237 5.27 19.20 3.09
C TRP A 237 5.90 20.17 2.09
N ARG A 238 6.91 20.89 2.57
CA ARG A 238 7.83 21.62 1.68
C ARG A 238 8.87 20.66 1.14
N ILE A 239 8.95 20.55 -0.17
CA ILE A 239 9.85 19.67 -0.90
C ILE A 239 10.83 20.54 -1.69
N SER A 240 12.11 20.20 -1.56
CA SER A 240 13.22 20.80 -2.29
C SER A 240 14.14 19.69 -2.80
N SER A 241 13.91 19.24 -4.03
CA SER A 241 14.77 18.30 -4.74
C SER A 241 14.98 18.75 -6.18
N ASP A 242 15.91 18.09 -6.89
CA ASP A 242 16.14 18.35 -8.31
C ASP A 242 14.92 18.01 -9.19
N LEU A 243 14.04 17.14 -8.71
CA LEU A 243 12.85 16.67 -9.42
C LEU A 243 11.59 17.48 -9.12
N PHE A 244 11.52 18.10 -7.93
CA PHE A 244 10.34 18.87 -7.51
C PHE A 244 10.69 19.93 -6.46
N TYR A 245 10.10 21.11 -6.62
CA TYR A 245 10.31 22.26 -5.73
C TYR A 245 9.00 23.01 -5.51
N ASN A 246 8.54 23.09 -4.25
CA ASN A 246 7.30 23.79 -3.90
C ASN A 246 7.48 24.86 -2.81
N TYR A 247 8.70 25.35 -2.59
CA TYR A 247 8.96 26.43 -1.60
C TYR A 247 8.39 27.79 -2.04
N ASP A 248 8.44 28.09 -3.33
CA ASP A 248 7.75 29.26 -3.89
C ASP A 248 6.30 28.89 -4.19
N LEU A 249 5.37 29.33 -3.33
CA LEU A 249 3.94 29.04 -3.53
C LEU A 249 3.30 29.88 -4.64
N SER A 250 3.93 30.98 -5.05
CA SER A 250 3.35 31.89 -6.04
C SER A 250 3.27 31.30 -7.45
N VAL A 251 3.95 30.18 -7.69
CA VAL A 251 3.94 29.45 -8.97
C VAL A 251 2.80 28.43 -9.07
N PHE A 252 2.07 28.19 -7.99
CA PHE A 252 0.93 27.27 -7.95
C PHE A 252 -0.39 28.03 -8.05
N PRO A 253 -1.42 27.45 -8.70
CA PRO A 253 -2.74 28.06 -8.80
C PRO A 253 -3.43 28.16 -7.42
N ASP A 254 -4.40 29.07 -7.29
CA ASP A 254 -5.12 29.30 -6.03
C ASP A 254 -5.88 28.05 -5.54
N GLU A 255 -6.31 27.20 -6.47
CA GLU A 255 -6.95 25.91 -6.17
C GLU A 255 -5.99 24.96 -5.45
N ASP A 256 -4.72 24.90 -5.86
CA ASP A 256 -3.70 24.07 -5.19
C ASP A 256 -3.42 24.60 -3.78
N LEU A 257 -3.34 25.92 -3.62
CA LEU A 257 -3.19 26.55 -2.31
C LEU A 257 -4.41 26.28 -1.43
N THR A 258 -5.59 26.21 -2.01
CA THR A 258 -6.82 25.84 -1.30
C THR A 258 -6.79 24.38 -0.85
N ALA A 259 -6.41 23.45 -1.72
CA ALA A 259 -6.24 22.04 -1.38
C ALA A 259 -5.19 21.85 -0.28
N GLN A 260 -4.03 22.50 -0.39
CA GLN A 260 -2.99 22.53 0.65
C GLN A 260 -3.54 23.01 1.99
N ASN A 261 -4.22 24.16 2.01
CA ASN A 261 -4.77 24.71 3.24
C ASN A 261 -5.82 23.80 3.88
N ARG A 262 -6.62 23.08 3.06
CA ARG A 262 -7.58 22.08 3.54
C ARG A 262 -6.87 20.91 4.22
N LEU A 263 -5.88 20.29 3.56
CA LEU A 263 -5.12 19.17 4.14
C LEU A 263 -4.43 19.57 5.44
N LEU A 264 -3.68 20.68 5.44
CA LEU A 264 -3.02 21.18 6.64
C LEU A 264 -4.02 21.46 7.79
N THR A 265 -5.19 22.01 7.47
CA THR A 265 -6.23 22.28 8.48
C THR A 265 -6.79 20.98 9.06
N ILE A 266 -7.14 20.00 8.22
CA ILE A 266 -7.66 18.70 8.64
C ILE A 266 -6.66 17.98 9.54
N TRP A 267 -5.41 17.84 9.10
CA TRP A 267 -4.38 17.11 9.84
C TRP A 267 -4.04 17.79 11.16
N THR A 268 -3.90 19.12 11.16
CA THR A 268 -3.60 19.85 12.41
C THR A 268 -4.79 19.89 13.37
N ASN A 269 -6.04 19.89 12.88
CA ASN A 269 -7.21 19.73 13.73
C ASN A 269 -7.22 18.37 14.42
N PHE A 270 -6.96 17.30 13.66
CA PHE A 270 -6.90 15.96 14.23
C PHE A 270 -5.78 15.81 15.26
N ALA A 271 -4.58 16.31 14.95
CA ALA A 271 -3.47 16.31 15.92
C ALA A 271 -3.80 17.07 17.22
N LYS A 272 -4.62 18.13 17.16
CA LYS A 272 -5.01 18.93 18.33
C LYS A 272 -6.21 18.36 19.09
N THR A 273 -7.14 17.71 18.41
CA THR A 273 -8.49 17.46 18.93
C THR A 273 -8.99 16.03 18.74
N LEU A 274 -8.22 15.17 18.05
CA LEU A 274 -8.61 13.82 17.63
C LEU A 274 -9.86 13.78 16.72
N ASN A 275 -10.24 14.93 16.16
CA ASN A 275 -11.31 15.08 15.18
C ASN A 275 -10.80 15.98 14.03
N PRO A 276 -10.89 15.56 12.76
CA PRO A 276 -10.40 16.36 11.62
C PRO A 276 -11.26 17.61 11.34
N THR A 277 -12.53 17.59 11.74
CA THR A 277 -13.52 18.65 11.50
C THR A 277 -14.25 19.02 12.80
N PRO A 278 -13.55 19.52 13.84
CA PRO A 278 -14.13 19.73 15.17
C PRO A 278 -15.15 20.90 15.21
N ARG A 279 -15.16 21.73 14.15
CA ARG A 279 -16.12 22.81 13.94
C ARG A 279 -16.31 23.04 12.44
N LYS A 280 -17.44 23.63 12.07
CA LYS A 280 -17.73 24.05 10.70
C LYS A 280 -16.82 25.20 10.30
N LEU A 281 -16.15 25.04 9.15
CA LEU A 281 -15.23 26.02 8.57
C LEU A 281 -15.58 26.18 7.09
N ASP A 282 -15.70 27.42 6.61
CA ASP A 282 -15.97 27.68 5.19
C ASP A 282 -14.86 27.11 4.28
N LEU A 283 -13.59 27.16 4.71
CA LEU A 283 -12.45 26.52 4.03
C LEU A 283 -12.70 25.03 3.77
N LEU A 284 -13.34 24.35 4.73
CA LEU A 284 -13.71 22.94 4.66
C LEU A 284 -15.16 22.75 4.20
N GLN A 285 -15.77 23.75 3.54
CA GLN A 285 -17.16 23.69 3.06
C GLN A 285 -18.20 23.33 4.13
N ASN A 286 -17.91 23.66 5.40
CA ASN A 286 -18.77 23.35 6.54
C ASN A 286 -19.11 21.86 6.71
N ILE A 287 -18.28 20.95 6.16
CA ILE A 287 -18.47 19.50 6.29
C ILE A 287 -18.33 19.04 7.73
N THR A 288 -18.95 17.91 8.03
CA THR A 288 -18.65 17.09 9.21
C THR A 288 -18.17 15.74 8.70
N TRP A 289 -16.96 15.37 9.06
CA TRP A 289 -16.35 14.11 8.63
C TRP A 289 -16.79 12.99 9.57
N PRO A 290 -17.59 12.00 9.10
CA PRO A 290 -17.99 10.87 9.91
C PRO A 290 -16.86 9.84 10.08
N THR A 291 -16.96 9.01 11.12
CA THR A 291 -16.11 7.85 11.28
C THR A 291 -16.65 6.66 10.47
N VAL A 292 -15.77 5.73 10.10
CA VAL A 292 -16.14 4.42 9.55
C VAL A 292 -16.96 3.66 10.58
N GLN A 293 -18.08 3.05 10.17
CA GLN A 293 -18.96 2.35 11.09
C GLN A 293 -18.72 0.82 11.09
N PRO A 294 -18.94 0.15 12.23
CA PRO A 294 -18.87 -1.30 12.36
C PRO A 294 -19.83 -2.14 11.51
N ASP A 295 -20.96 -1.58 11.06
CA ASP A 295 -22.08 -2.28 10.42
C ASP A 295 -21.98 -2.32 8.89
N ASN A 296 -20.74 -2.27 8.38
CA ASN A 296 -20.39 -2.14 6.96
C ASN A 296 -20.78 -0.80 6.33
N ASP A 297 -21.27 0.20 7.08
CA ASP A 297 -21.35 1.57 6.59
C ASP A 297 -19.95 2.22 6.61
N PHE A 298 -19.37 2.47 5.44
CA PHE A 298 -17.98 2.91 5.29
C PHE A 298 -17.89 4.29 4.68
N PRO A 299 -18.32 5.35 5.39
CA PRO A 299 -18.18 6.69 4.89
C PRO A 299 -16.71 7.12 4.85
N TYR A 300 -16.36 7.88 3.82
CA TYR A 300 -15.03 8.47 3.68
C TYR A 300 -15.12 9.90 3.15
N LEU A 301 -14.11 10.71 3.45
CA LEU A 301 -13.99 12.03 2.84
C LEU A 301 -13.22 11.91 1.53
N ASN A 302 -13.89 12.22 0.42
CA ASN A 302 -13.24 12.48 -0.85
C ASN A 302 -12.69 13.91 -0.84
N ILE A 303 -11.38 14.03 -0.90
CA ILE A 303 -10.67 15.32 -0.92
C ILE A 303 -10.27 15.63 -2.36
N ASP A 304 -11.11 16.39 -3.04
CA ASP A 304 -10.89 16.95 -4.38
C ASP A 304 -11.04 18.49 -4.31
N SER A 305 -11.21 19.16 -5.45
CA SER A 305 -11.61 20.55 -5.57
C SER A 305 -12.86 20.86 -4.75
N VAL A 306 -13.75 19.87 -4.60
CA VAL A 306 -14.88 19.86 -3.67
C VAL A 306 -14.68 18.75 -2.65
N LEU A 307 -14.82 19.09 -1.36
CA LEU A 307 -14.89 18.10 -0.29
C LEU A 307 -16.25 17.43 -0.27
N GLU A 308 -16.28 16.10 -0.33
CA GLU A 308 -17.53 15.32 -0.36
C GLU A 308 -17.42 14.08 0.52
N VAL A 309 -18.42 13.87 1.39
CA VAL A 309 -18.54 12.60 2.12
C VAL A 309 -19.19 11.58 1.21
N LYS A 310 -18.44 10.57 0.82
CA LYS A 310 -18.87 9.42 0.03
C LYS A 310 -18.91 8.18 0.91
N ASN A 311 -19.26 7.04 0.32
CA ASN A 311 -19.38 5.77 1.03
C ASN A 311 -18.82 4.63 0.17
N TYR A 312 -18.33 3.57 0.81
CA TYR A 312 -17.76 2.39 0.18
C TYR A 312 -16.60 2.73 -0.77
N PRO A 313 -15.43 3.13 -0.24
CA PRO A 313 -14.28 3.47 -1.08
C PRO A 313 -13.89 2.28 -1.94
N LYS A 314 -13.68 2.50 -3.24
CA LYS A 314 -13.31 1.46 -4.22
C LYS A 314 -14.23 0.23 -4.18
N ASN A 315 -15.54 0.45 -4.00
CA ASN A 315 -16.51 -0.61 -3.72
C ASN A 315 -16.42 -1.82 -4.67
N GLU A 316 -16.29 -1.58 -5.97
CA GLU A 316 -16.25 -2.65 -6.98
C GLU A 316 -15.04 -3.57 -6.79
N SER A 317 -13.82 -3.01 -6.74
CA SER A 317 -12.62 -3.81 -6.59
C SER A 317 -12.47 -4.37 -5.18
N PHE A 318 -12.75 -3.58 -4.13
CA PHE A 318 -12.62 -4.04 -2.75
C PHE A 318 -13.62 -5.16 -2.42
N SER A 319 -14.88 -5.05 -2.85
CA SER A 319 -15.86 -6.14 -2.67
C SER A 319 -15.51 -7.37 -3.49
N GLY A 320 -14.92 -7.19 -4.67
CA GLY A 320 -14.39 -8.27 -5.50
C GLY A 320 -13.27 -9.03 -4.80
N TRP A 321 -12.31 -8.32 -4.20
CA TRP A 321 -11.26 -8.92 -3.38
C TRP A 321 -11.82 -9.65 -2.16
N GLU A 322 -12.73 -9.05 -1.39
CA GLU A 322 -13.36 -9.72 -0.24
C GLU A 322 -14.02 -11.04 -0.66
N ALA A 323 -14.65 -11.09 -1.84
CA ALA A 323 -15.19 -12.33 -2.39
C ALA A 323 -14.11 -13.35 -2.73
N ILE A 324 -13.01 -12.93 -3.36
CA ILE A 324 -11.89 -13.79 -3.71
C ILE A 324 -11.19 -14.35 -2.45
N TYR A 325 -10.96 -13.53 -1.42
CA TYR A 325 -10.40 -14.00 -0.14
C TYR A 325 -11.31 -15.02 0.54
N ARG A 326 -12.62 -14.77 0.57
CA ARG A 326 -13.59 -15.70 1.15
C ARG A 326 -13.63 -17.04 0.41
N ASP A 327 -13.56 -17.00 -0.92
CA ASP A 327 -13.75 -18.20 -1.75
C ASP A 327 -12.46 -19.03 -1.87
N PHE A 328 -11.28 -18.39 -1.81
CA PHE A 328 -9.99 -19.05 -2.06
C PHE A 328 -8.94 -18.90 -0.95
N GLY A 329 -9.00 -17.85 -0.13
CA GLY A 329 -7.96 -17.55 0.86
C GLY A 329 -7.97 -18.52 2.05
N VAL A 330 -6.78 -18.86 2.54
CA VAL A 330 -6.60 -19.77 3.68
C VAL A 330 -6.05 -18.99 4.89
N GLU A 331 -6.85 -18.85 5.95
CA GLU A 331 -6.43 -18.23 7.21
C GLU A 331 -5.38 -19.10 7.96
N PRO A 332 -4.52 -18.51 8.81
CA PRO A 332 -4.44 -17.09 9.16
C PRO A 332 -3.61 -16.27 8.18
N TYR A 333 -4.10 -15.07 7.83
CA TYR A 333 -3.39 -14.13 6.96
C TYR A 333 -2.31 -13.37 7.74
N ASP A 334 -1.27 -12.91 7.05
CA ASP A 334 -0.21 -12.05 7.61
C ASP A 334 -0.44 -10.58 7.25
N THR A 335 -0.70 -10.31 5.98
CA THR A 335 -1.10 -9.04 5.36
C THR A 335 -2.46 -9.22 4.65
N TYR A 336 -2.91 -8.22 3.88
CA TYR A 336 -4.19 -8.29 3.14
C TYR A 336 -4.12 -7.66 1.76
#